data_AF-A0A0B5D6F9-F1
#
_entry.id   AF-A0A0B5D6F9-F1
#
_cell.length_a   1.000
_cell.length_b   1.000
_cell.length_c   1.000
_cell.angle_alpha   90.00
_cell.angle_beta   90.00
_cell.angle_gamma   90.00
#
_symmetry.space_group_name_H-M   'P 1'
#
loop_
_entity.id
_entity.type
_entity.pdbx_description
1 polymer ?
#
loop_
_entity_poly.entity_id
_entity_poly.type
_entity_poly.pdbx_seq_one_letter_code
_entity_poly.pdbx_strand_id
1 'polypeptide(L)'
;MMHAFTIRLPEEYQRQGPEYPGIAFFQGEDQFATAFEREEGDPFVQQLNASRDHPMLQRREDYTEGQFGFIWLTEAELRGGPTAPPRDVRRQGKHCNDNEGPNAWDNPVAHGLVYRSDRNDPNAGKAPTEPEVDGYLSPDDFDGPAQPFTEWAAELSQADGHIGGTAFPAQGMPDGLTPFYLEFWDFEELNFGGGLCQLDLESDTFDWACS
;
A
#
# COMPACT_ATOMS: atom_id res chain seq x y z
N MET A 1 -6.45 -10.93 -1.79
CA MET A 1 -5.51 -9.81 -1.76
C MET A 1 -4.09 -10.36 -1.88
N MET A 2 -3.33 -9.80 -2.80
CA MET A 2 -1.88 -9.92 -2.96
C MET A 2 -1.17 -9.25 -1.79
N HIS A 3 -0.07 -9.83 -1.31
CA HIS A 3 0.89 -9.11 -0.48
C HIS A 3 1.80 -8.27 -1.37
N ALA A 4 1.88 -6.96 -1.13
CA ALA A 4 2.76 -6.07 -1.87
C ALA A 4 4.11 -5.93 -1.16
N PHE A 5 4.09 -5.48 0.10
CA PHE A 5 5.31 -5.30 0.88
C PHE A 5 5.07 -5.44 2.38
N THR A 6 6.16 -5.66 3.09
CA THR A 6 6.23 -5.56 4.55
C THR A 6 7.50 -4.82 4.92
N ILE A 7 7.35 -3.76 5.71
CA ILE A 7 8.47 -2.90 6.10
C ILE A 7 8.45 -2.55 7.58
N ARG A 8 9.63 -2.31 8.14
CA ARG A 8 9.80 -1.66 9.43
C ARG A 8 9.74 -0.15 9.23
N LEU A 9 8.95 0.53 10.06
CA LEU A 9 8.85 1.98 10.07
C LEU A 9 9.93 2.60 10.96
N PRO A 10 10.44 3.80 10.61
CA PRO A 10 11.18 4.63 11.57
C PRO A 10 10.33 4.88 12.83
N GLU A 11 10.97 5.11 13.98
CA GLU A 11 10.30 5.22 15.29
C GLU A 11 9.21 6.30 15.29
N GLU A 12 9.51 7.44 14.66
CA GLU A 12 8.61 8.58 14.55
C GLU A 12 7.36 8.32 13.69
N TYR A 13 7.39 7.30 12.81
CA TYR A 13 6.27 6.87 11.97
C TYR A 13 5.47 5.70 12.57
N GLN A 14 5.83 5.19 13.76
CA GLN A 14 5.09 4.12 14.44
C GLN A 14 3.83 4.66 15.12
N ARG A 15 2.88 5.15 14.32
CA ARG A 15 1.71 5.92 14.78
C ARG A 15 0.69 5.12 15.60
N GLN A 16 0.76 3.79 15.59
CA GLN A 16 -0.02 2.91 16.47
C GLN A 16 0.70 2.54 17.78
N GLY A 17 1.87 3.12 18.03
CA GLY A 17 2.69 2.85 19.20
C GLY A 17 3.88 1.91 18.91
N PRO A 18 4.88 1.89 19.81
CA PRO A 18 6.11 1.12 19.63
C PRO A 18 5.91 -0.40 19.62
N GLU A 19 4.75 -0.89 20.07
CA GLU A 19 4.37 -2.29 19.96
C GLU A 19 4.10 -2.74 18.53
N TYR A 20 3.85 -1.81 17.60
CA TYR A 20 3.58 -2.06 16.18
C TYR A 20 4.62 -1.39 15.27
N PRO A 21 5.86 -1.89 15.22
CA PRO A 21 6.96 -1.22 14.54
C PRO A 21 6.96 -1.33 13.01
N GLY A 22 6.01 -2.05 12.42
CA GLY A 22 5.98 -2.27 10.98
C GLY A 22 4.57 -2.41 10.44
N ILE A 23 4.50 -2.38 9.11
CA ILE A 23 3.25 -2.56 8.37
C ILE A 23 3.42 -3.60 7.27
N ALA A 24 2.33 -4.24 6.90
CA ALA A 24 2.19 -4.97 5.65
C ALA A 24 1.06 -4.37 4.82
N PHE A 25 1.28 -4.21 3.52
CA PHE A 25 0.30 -3.68 2.57
C PHE A 25 -0.12 -4.76 1.58
N PHE A 26 -1.41 -4.74 1.23
CA PHE A 26 -2.05 -5.73 0.39
C PHE A 26 -2.99 -5.06 -0.61
N GLN A 27 -2.98 -5.54 -1.85
CA GLN A 27 -3.89 -5.12 -2.91
C GLN A 27 -4.85 -6.26 -3.27
N GLY A 28 -6.14 -5.98 -3.31
CA GLY A 28 -7.18 -6.85 -3.84
C GLY A 28 -7.61 -6.42 -5.24
N GLU A 29 -8.08 -7.38 -6.03
CA GLU A 29 -8.60 -7.17 -7.38
C GLU A 29 -10.13 -7.34 -7.41
N ASP A 30 -10.79 -7.08 -6.28
CA ASP A 30 -12.21 -7.39 -6.09
C ASP A 30 -13.14 -6.59 -7.02
N GLN A 31 -12.65 -5.53 -7.68
CA GLN A 31 -13.39 -4.69 -8.63
C GLN A 31 -13.92 -5.46 -9.86
N PHE A 32 -13.31 -6.59 -10.22
CA PHE A 32 -13.76 -7.43 -11.34
C PHE A 32 -14.43 -8.73 -10.88
N ALA A 33 -14.29 -9.07 -9.60
CA ALA A 33 -14.69 -10.37 -9.06
C ALA A 33 -16.21 -10.58 -9.16
N THR A 34 -16.61 -11.66 -9.84
CA THR A 34 -18.01 -12.09 -9.83
C THR A 34 -18.35 -12.72 -8.47
N ALA A 35 -19.42 -12.24 -7.82
CA ALA A 35 -19.92 -12.85 -6.59
C ALA A 35 -20.24 -14.35 -6.81
N PHE A 36 -19.67 -15.21 -5.97
CA PHE A 36 -19.90 -16.65 -6.04
C PHE A 36 -21.05 -17.09 -5.12
N GLU A 37 -21.76 -18.16 -5.50
CA GLU A 37 -22.80 -18.74 -4.67
C GLU A 37 -22.21 -19.51 -3.47
N ARG A 38 -22.69 -19.19 -2.27
CA ARG A 38 -22.28 -19.88 -1.03
C ARG A 38 -23.13 -21.12 -0.81
N GLU A 39 -22.61 -22.27 -1.23
CA GLU A 39 -23.23 -23.58 -1.00
C GLU A 39 -22.98 -24.07 0.44
N GLU A 40 -24.04 -24.49 1.13
CA GLU A 40 -23.93 -25.09 2.46
C GLU A 40 -23.20 -26.45 2.38
N GLY A 41 -22.20 -26.65 3.24
CA GLY A 41 -21.39 -27.88 3.24
C GLY A 41 -20.23 -27.89 2.24
N ASP A 42 -20.02 -26.81 1.48
CA ASP A 42 -18.81 -26.65 0.67
C ASP A 42 -17.60 -26.38 1.60
N PRO A 43 -16.52 -27.21 1.54
CA PRO A 43 -15.31 -26.99 2.33
C PRO A 43 -14.67 -25.61 2.13
N PHE A 44 -14.74 -25.04 0.92
CA PHE A 44 -14.22 -23.70 0.63
C PHE A 44 -15.01 -22.64 1.40
N VAL A 45 -16.34 -22.69 1.34
CA VAL A 45 -17.23 -21.76 2.06
C VAL A 45 -17.05 -21.88 3.57
N GLN A 46 -16.89 -23.10 4.09
CA GLN A 46 -16.62 -23.34 5.51
C GLN A 46 -15.28 -22.73 5.93
N GLN A 47 -14.22 -22.92 5.15
CA GLN A 47 -12.91 -22.34 5.42
C GLN A 47 -12.93 -20.81 5.35
N LEU A 48 -13.62 -20.23 4.35
CA LEU A 48 -13.79 -18.79 4.23
C LEU A 48 -14.54 -18.20 5.45
N ASN A 49 -15.63 -18.84 5.89
CA ASN A 49 -16.38 -18.39 7.08
C ASN A 49 -15.59 -18.57 8.39
N ALA A 50 -14.62 -19.47 8.41
CA ALA A 50 -13.73 -19.68 9.55
C ALA A 50 -12.57 -18.67 9.59
N SER A 51 -12.29 -17.98 8.47
CA SER A 51 -11.27 -16.93 8.42
C SER A 51 -11.60 -15.80 9.41
N ARG A 52 -10.55 -15.15 9.91
CA ARG A 52 -10.66 -14.03 10.84
C ARG A 52 -9.72 -12.94 10.38
N ASP A 53 -10.23 -11.72 10.44
CA ASP A 53 -9.40 -10.55 10.22
C ASP A 53 -8.34 -10.44 11.28
N HIS A 54 -7.17 -9.96 10.87
CA HIS A 54 -6.15 -9.56 11.81
C HIS A 54 -6.68 -8.41 12.69
N PRO A 55 -6.45 -8.38 14.02
CA PRO A 55 -6.97 -7.33 14.89
C PRO A 55 -6.57 -5.91 14.50
N MET A 56 -5.42 -5.77 13.84
CA MET A 56 -4.88 -4.49 13.34
C MET A 56 -5.08 -4.30 11.83
N LEU A 57 -5.93 -5.09 11.18
CA LEU A 57 -6.26 -4.90 9.77
C LEU A 57 -7.09 -3.63 9.60
N GLN A 58 -6.66 -2.81 8.66
CA GLN A 58 -7.39 -1.66 8.17
C GLN A 58 -7.64 -1.86 6.68
N ARG A 59 -8.89 -1.66 6.26
CA ARG A 59 -9.29 -1.73 4.85
C ARG A 59 -9.41 -0.33 4.27
N ARG A 60 -9.10 -0.22 2.99
CA ARG A 60 -9.38 0.96 2.16
C ARG A 60 -10.06 0.49 0.90
N GLU A 61 -10.95 1.32 0.40
CA GLU A 61 -11.69 1.11 -0.83
C GLU A 61 -11.60 2.39 -1.64
N ASP A 62 -11.37 2.24 -2.94
CA ASP A 62 -11.37 3.37 -3.86
C ASP A 62 -12.73 3.56 -4.55
N TYR A 63 -12.83 4.59 -5.40
CA TYR A 63 -14.06 4.88 -6.12
C TYR A 63 -14.43 3.84 -7.19
N THR A 64 -13.48 2.97 -7.59
CA THR A 64 -13.68 1.83 -8.49
C THR A 64 -14.02 0.54 -7.75
N GLU A 65 -14.24 0.60 -6.43
CA GLU A 65 -14.49 -0.56 -5.55
C GLU A 65 -13.27 -1.48 -5.37
N GLY A 66 -12.08 -1.04 -5.79
CA GLY A 66 -10.80 -1.69 -5.56
C GLY A 66 -10.50 -1.74 -4.06
N GLN A 67 -10.10 -2.92 -3.57
CA GLN A 67 -9.93 -3.18 -2.13
C GLN A 67 -8.46 -3.22 -1.75
N PHE A 68 -8.08 -2.49 -0.71
CA PHE A 68 -6.74 -2.52 -0.15
C PHE A 68 -6.80 -2.89 1.32
N GLY A 69 -5.77 -3.58 1.79
CA GLY A 69 -5.61 -3.94 3.18
C GLY A 69 -4.24 -3.50 3.66
N PHE A 70 -4.18 -2.91 4.85
CA PHE A 70 -2.91 -2.75 5.53
C PHE A 70 -3.01 -3.17 6.99
N ILE A 71 -1.93 -3.74 7.50
CA ILE A 71 -1.89 -4.37 8.81
C ILE A 71 -0.72 -3.79 9.59
N TRP A 72 -0.98 -3.27 10.78
CA TRP A 72 0.08 -2.98 11.74
C TRP A 72 0.56 -4.27 12.39
N LEU A 73 1.88 -4.48 12.37
CA LEU A 73 2.52 -5.72 12.78
C LEU A 73 3.29 -5.52 14.07
N THR A 74 3.13 -6.46 14.99
CA THR A 74 4.03 -6.60 16.14
C THR A 74 5.45 -6.99 15.71
N GLU A 75 6.43 -6.79 16.59
CA GLU A 75 7.81 -7.24 16.34
C GLU A 75 7.91 -8.74 16.02
N ALA A 76 7.06 -9.56 16.64
CA ALA A 76 7.04 -11.00 16.41
C ALA A 76 6.50 -11.35 15.02
N GLU A 77 5.43 -10.69 14.57
CA GLU A 77 4.85 -10.89 13.24
C GLU A 77 5.79 -10.40 12.14
N LEU A 78 6.38 -9.22 12.33
CA LEU A 78 7.34 -8.63 11.39
C LEU A 78 8.57 -9.54 11.17
N ARG A 79 9.06 -10.20 12.23
CA ARG A 79 10.16 -11.17 12.12
C ARG A 79 9.73 -12.55 11.65
N GLY A 80 8.47 -12.90 11.86
CA GLY A 80 7.91 -14.21 11.49
C GLY A 80 7.86 -14.41 9.97
N GLY A 81 7.74 -13.31 9.22
CA GLY A 81 7.65 -13.34 7.76
C GLY A 81 6.28 -13.83 7.27
N PRO A 82 6.16 -14.13 5.97
CA PRO A 82 4.88 -14.50 5.36
C PRO A 82 4.33 -15.81 5.95
N THR A 83 3.04 -15.82 6.22
CA THR A 83 2.31 -17.04 6.58
C THR A 83 2.02 -17.86 5.34
N ALA A 84 2.21 -19.18 5.41
CA ALA A 84 1.83 -20.07 4.32
C ALA A 84 0.31 -19.94 4.02
N PRO A 85 -0.10 -20.02 2.74
CA PRO A 85 -1.50 -19.98 2.40
C PRO A 85 -2.27 -21.13 3.08
N PRO A 86 -3.56 -20.95 3.37
CA PRO A 86 -4.40 -22.03 3.84
C PRO A 86 -4.35 -23.21 2.86
N ARG A 87 -4.50 -24.42 3.40
CA ARG A 87 -4.64 -25.63 2.56
C ARG A 87 -5.75 -25.41 1.53
N ASP A 88 -5.46 -25.69 0.27
CA ASP A 88 -6.47 -25.71 -0.78
C ASP A 88 -7.47 -26.86 -0.56
N VAL A 89 -8.72 -26.48 -0.32
CA VAL A 89 -9.87 -27.38 -0.10
C VAL A 89 -10.89 -27.27 -1.23
N ARG A 90 -10.59 -26.52 -2.28
CA ARG A 90 -11.48 -26.32 -3.42
C ARG A 90 -11.72 -27.64 -4.15
N ARG A 91 -12.97 -27.86 -4.56
CA ARG A 91 -13.34 -28.99 -5.41
C ARG A 91 -12.89 -28.69 -6.84
N GLN A 92 -12.53 -29.72 -7.61
CA GLN A 92 -12.13 -29.55 -9.01
C GLN A 92 -13.23 -28.83 -9.81
N GLY A 93 -12.87 -27.75 -10.50
CA GLY A 93 -13.82 -26.95 -11.30
C GLY A 93 -14.70 -25.98 -10.50
N LYS A 94 -14.47 -25.80 -9.19
CA LYS A 94 -15.16 -24.83 -8.33
C LYS A 94 -14.17 -23.84 -7.74
N HIS A 95 -14.58 -22.58 -7.62
CA HIS A 95 -13.77 -21.48 -7.03
C HIS A 95 -12.38 -21.36 -7.69
N CYS A 96 -12.32 -21.69 -8.99
CA CYS A 96 -11.09 -21.66 -9.77
C CYS A 96 -10.68 -20.20 -10.03
N ASN A 97 -9.39 -19.97 -10.21
CA ASN A 97 -8.90 -18.71 -10.76
C ASN A 97 -9.41 -18.56 -12.21
N ASP A 98 -10.31 -17.62 -12.45
CA ASP A 98 -10.87 -17.26 -13.76
C ASP A 98 -10.12 -16.09 -14.43
N ASN A 99 -8.89 -15.83 -13.98
CA ASN A 99 -7.93 -14.80 -14.41
C ASN A 99 -8.09 -13.41 -13.76
N GLU A 100 -8.76 -13.30 -12.62
CA GLU A 100 -8.97 -12.02 -11.91
C GLU A 100 -8.08 -11.90 -10.67
N GLY A 101 -6.76 -11.96 -10.88
CA GLY A 101 -5.77 -11.63 -9.86
C GLY A 101 -5.42 -12.75 -8.86
N PRO A 102 -4.51 -12.45 -7.90
CA PRO A 102 -4.02 -13.42 -6.93
C PRO A 102 -5.06 -13.72 -5.83
N ASN A 103 -5.29 -15.01 -5.57
CA ASN A 103 -6.18 -15.51 -4.53
C ASN A 103 -5.42 -16.12 -3.34
N ALA A 104 -6.11 -16.27 -2.20
CA ALA A 104 -5.51 -16.73 -0.95
C ALA A 104 -4.94 -18.16 -0.98
N TRP A 105 -5.21 -18.94 -2.04
CA TRP A 105 -4.71 -20.29 -2.24
C TRP A 105 -3.68 -20.38 -3.36
N ASP A 106 -3.33 -19.26 -3.99
CA ASP A 106 -2.21 -19.22 -4.92
C ASP A 106 -0.88 -19.41 -4.17
N ASN A 107 0.11 -19.95 -4.87
CA ASN A 107 1.42 -20.17 -4.27
C ASN A 107 2.07 -18.81 -3.96
N PRO A 108 2.72 -18.66 -2.80
CA PRO A 108 3.51 -17.47 -2.53
C PRO A 108 4.57 -17.30 -3.62
N VAL A 109 4.60 -16.11 -4.21
CA VAL A 109 5.66 -15.67 -5.12
C VAL A 109 6.95 -15.43 -4.33
N ALA A 110 8.09 -15.40 -5.04
CA ALA A 110 9.37 -15.14 -4.38
C ALA A 110 9.39 -13.69 -3.85
N HIS A 111 9.83 -13.50 -2.60
CA HIS A 111 9.95 -12.17 -2.01
C HIS A 111 11.36 -11.60 -2.24
N GLY A 112 11.42 -10.32 -2.61
CA GLY A 112 12.63 -9.49 -2.60
C GLY A 112 12.84 -8.81 -1.25
N LEU A 113 14.06 -8.29 -1.04
CA LEU A 113 14.34 -7.39 0.09
C LEU A 113 14.15 -5.95 -0.37
N VAL A 114 13.35 -5.19 0.38
CA VAL A 114 13.23 -3.74 0.23
C VAL A 114 14.19 -3.08 1.23
N TYR A 115 14.88 -2.04 0.78
CA TYR A 115 15.81 -1.26 1.61
C TYR A 115 15.33 0.18 1.68
N ARG A 116 15.49 0.79 2.85
CA ARG A 116 15.32 2.23 3.04
C ARG A 116 16.67 2.91 2.95
N SER A 117 16.75 3.99 2.20
CA SER A 117 17.83 4.96 2.23
C SER A 117 17.33 6.26 2.86
N ASP A 118 18.21 6.94 3.59
CA ASP A 118 17.92 8.29 4.07
C ASP A 118 18.04 9.27 2.90
N ARG A 119 17.20 10.29 2.89
CA ARG A 119 17.17 11.34 1.86
C ARG A 119 17.19 12.72 2.51
N ASN A 120 17.89 13.66 1.89
CA ASN A 120 17.90 15.05 2.36
C ASN A 120 16.73 15.81 1.73
N ASP A 121 15.56 15.69 2.37
CA ASP A 121 14.31 16.25 1.88
C ASP A 121 13.92 17.48 2.72
N PRO A 122 13.82 18.68 2.13
CA PRO A 122 13.47 19.91 2.86
C PRO A 122 12.02 19.93 3.37
N ASN A 123 11.18 19.00 2.91
CA ASN A 123 9.81 18.83 3.39
C ASN A 123 9.65 17.71 4.41
N ALA A 124 10.75 17.04 4.82
CA ALA A 124 10.71 16.04 5.87
C ALA A 124 10.03 16.58 7.15
N GLY A 125 9.06 15.83 7.67
CA GLY A 125 8.30 16.20 8.87
C GLY A 125 7.21 17.24 8.64
N LYS A 126 6.93 17.64 7.40
CA LYS A 126 5.80 18.52 7.03
C LYS A 126 4.67 17.69 6.41
N ALA A 127 3.43 18.13 6.63
CA ALA A 127 2.30 17.59 5.91
C ALA A 127 2.39 18.03 4.44
N PRO A 128 2.15 17.13 3.47
CA PRO A 128 2.00 17.51 2.07
C PRO A 128 0.86 18.50 1.89
N THR A 129 1.14 19.59 1.20
CA THR A 129 0.14 20.59 0.83
C THR A 129 0.43 21.08 -0.58
N GLU A 130 -0.54 21.79 -1.16
CA GLU A 130 -0.25 22.66 -2.29
C GLU A 130 0.90 23.61 -1.94
N PRO A 131 1.78 23.97 -2.91
CA PRO A 131 2.95 24.80 -2.68
C PRO A 131 2.68 26.11 -1.93
N GLU A 132 3.68 26.57 -1.16
CA GLU A 132 3.72 27.88 -0.49
C GLU A 132 2.74 28.05 0.69
N VAL A 133 1.99 27.00 1.04
CA VAL A 133 1.26 26.92 2.32
C VAL A 133 2.20 26.40 3.40
N ASP A 134 2.29 27.13 4.53
CA ASP A 134 3.02 26.72 5.75
C ASP A 134 4.50 26.31 5.58
N GLY A 135 5.16 26.80 4.52
CA GLY A 135 6.58 26.55 4.27
C GLY A 135 6.89 25.18 3.65
N TYR A 136 5.88 24.48 3.11
CA TYR A 136 6.08 23.35 2.22
C TYR A 136 6.64 23.83 0.87
N LEU A 137 7.76 23.27 0.45
CA LEU A 137 8.45 23.67 -0.78
C LEU A 137 7.90 22.88 -1.97
N SER A 138 7.58 23.58 -3.06
CA SER A 138 7.21 22.95 -4.33
C SER A 138 8.35 22.08 -4.86
N PRO A 139 8.10 20.82 -5.25
CA PRO A 139 9.08 20.04 -6.00
C PRO A 139 9.25 20.57 -7.44
N ASP A 140 8.21 21.18 -7.99
CA ASP A 140 8.15 21.60 -9.39
C ASP A 140 8.98 22.84 -9.67
N ASP A 141 9.71 22.82 -10.80
CA ASP A 141 10.40 23.99 -11.33
C ASP A 141 9.54 24.66 -12.42
N PHE A 142 8.58 25.47 -12.00
CA PHE A 142 7.66 26.18 -12.92
C PHE A 142 8.37 27.16 -13.88
N ASP A 143 9.59 27.58 -13.55
CA ASP A 143 10.38 28.52 -14.33
C ASP A 143 11.53 27.81 -15.11
N GLY A 144 11.66 26.49 -14.95
CA GLY A 144 12.76 25.68 -15.46
C GLY A 144 12.60 25.22 -16.91
N PRO A 145 13.70 24.90 -17.62
CA PRO A 145 13.64 24.32 -18.96
C PRO A 145 13.41 22.80 -18.89
N ALA A 146 12.31 22.30 -19.48
CA ALA A 146 11.99 20.89 -19.81
C ALA A 146 12.10 19.81 -18.71
N GLN A 147 12.71 20.10 -17.55
CA GLN A 147 12.70 19.27 -16.36
C GLN A 147 11.50 19.68 -15.51
N PRO A 148 10.62 18.75 -15.11
CA PRO A 148 9.46 19.10 -14.31
C PRO A 148 9.82 19.49 -12.87
N PHE A 149 10.99 19.06 -12.36
CA PHE A 149 11.36 19.21 -10.95
C PHE A 149 12.61 20.06 -10.73
N THR A 150 12.66 20.73 -9.57
CA THR A 150 13.84 21.41 -9.03
C THR A 150 15.01 20.43 -8.80
N GLU A 151 16.25 20.94 -8.78
CA GLU A 151 17.46 20.12 -8.64
C GLU A 151 17.43 19.20 -7.40
N TRP A 152 16.94 19.71 -6.26
CA TRP A 152 16.86 18.93 -5.03
C TRP A 152 15.75 17.87 -5.06
N ALA A 153 14.67 18.10 -5.81
CA ALA A 153 13.53 17.19 -5.90
C ALA A 153 13.74 16.08 -6.95
N ALA A 154 14.50 16.35 -8.01
CA ALA A 154 14.77 15.40 -9.08
C ALA A 154 15.49 14.11 -8.62
N GLU A 155 16.25 14.16 -7.53
CA GLU A 155 16.85 12.96 -6.92
C GLU A 155 15.82 12.17 -6.10
N LEU A 156 14.81 12.84 -5.53
CA LEU A 156 13.79 12.21 -4.68
C LEU A 156 12.73 11.47 -5.51
N SER A 157 12.47 11.91 -6.74
CA SER A 157 11.44 11.35 -7.62
C SER A 157 11.85 10.03 -8.32
N GLN A 158 13.06 9.51 -8.05
CA GLN A 158 13.61 8.32 -8.73
C GLN A 158 13.41 7.02 -7.95
N ALA A 159 12.80 7.06 -6.76
CA ALA A 159 12.56 5.88 -5.94
C ALA A 159 11.16 5.31 -6.18
N ASP A 160 11.01 3.98 -6.04
CA ASP A 160 9.71 3.28 -6.13
C ASP A 160 8.73 3.71 -5.02
N GLY A 161 9.21 4.40 -3.99
CA GLY A 161 8.40 5.03 -2.96
C GLY A 161 9.22 5.67 -1.85
N HIS A 162 8.54 6.34 -0.91
CA HIS A 162 9.14 6.98 0.24
C HIS A 162 8.19 7.08 1.45
N ILE A 163 8.76 7.44 2.59
CA ILE A 163 8.07 7.66 3.85
C ILE A 163 8.18 9.16 4.19
N GLY A 164 7.04 9.86 4.21
CA GLY A 164 6.93 11.28 4.50
C GLY A 164 7.66 12.18 3.50
N GLY A 165 7.65 13.49 3.77
CA GLY A 165 8.40 14.48 3.00
C GLY A 165 7.70 14.99 1.75
N THR A 166 8.48 15.24 0.70
CA THR A 166 8.03 15.76 -0.60
C THR A 166 7.21 14.72 -1.33
N ALA A 167 5.97 15.08 -1.68
CA ALA A 167 5.04 14.28 -2.46
C ALA A 167 5.20 14.58 -3.95
N PHE A 168 5.02 13.56 -4.78
CA PHE A 168 5.10 13.61 -6.24
C PHE A 168 3.81 13.06 -6.87
N PRO A 169 2.63 13.59 -6.51
CA PRO A 169 1.36 12.98 -6.87
C PRO A 169 1.16 13.00 -8.39
N ALA A 170 0.72 11.87 -8.96
CA ALA A 170 0.20 11.83 -10.32
C ALA A 170 -1.22 12.44 -10.41
N GLN A 171 -1.87 12.57 -9.26
CA GLN A 171 -3.20 13.12 -9.02
C GLN A 171 -3.17 14.44 -8.24
N GLY A 172 -4.34 14.98 -7.88
CA GLY A 172 -4.41 16.08 -6.90
C GLY A 172 -4.06 15.58 -5.50
N MET A 173 -3.51 16.46 -4.65
CA MET A 173 -3.20 16.08 -3.27
C MET A 173 -4.49 15.80 -2.47
N PRO A 174 -4.64 14.64 -1.82
CA PRO A 174 -5.81 14.38 -0.98
C PRO A 174 -5.74 15.19 0.32
N ASP A 175 -6.91 15.66 0.77
CA ASP A 175 -7.04 16.32 2.06
C ASP A 175 -6.73 15.34 3.21
N GLY A 176 -6.06 15.83 4.26
CA GLY A 176 -5.85 15.09 5.50
C GLY A 176 -4.57 14.23 5.56
N LEU A 177 -3.70 14.32 4.55
CA LEU A 177 -2.32 13.83 4.70
C LEU A 177 -1.61 14.60 5.82
N THR A 178 -0.97 13.83 6.69
CA THR A 178 -0.12 14.31 7.78
C THR A 178 1.35 14.18 7.36
N PRO A 179 2.32 14.61 8.18
CA PRO A 179 3.73 14.28 7.93
C PRO A 179 4.03 12.78 7.87
N PHE A 180 3.10 11.93 8.33
CA PHE A 180 3.29 10.50 8.55
C PHE A 180 2.60 9.65 7.48
N TYR A 181 2.94 9.87 6.21
CA TYR A 181 2.38 9.12 5.09
C TYR A 181 3.44 8.31 4.34
N LEU A 182 2.98 7.37 3.52
CA LEU A 182 3.77 6.70 2.49
C LEU A 182 3.27 7.13 1.13
N GLU A 183 4.20 7.27 0.21
CA GLU A 183 3.92 7.41 -1.21
C GLU A 183 4.70 6.34 -1.98
N PHE A 184 4.05 5.61 -2.86
CA PHE A 184 4.72 4.55 -3.64
C PHE A 184 4.01 4.26 -4.95
N TRP A 185 4.80 3.89 -5.95
CA TRP A 185 4.39 3.63 -7.32
C TRP A 185 4.08 2.15 -7.54
N ASP A 186 3.75 1.81 -8.78
CA ASP A 186 3.78 0.43 -9.27
C ASP A 186 5.18 -0.17 -9.06
N PHE A 187 5.24 -1.35 -8.45
CA PHE A 187 6.45 -2.17 -8.43
C PHE A 187 6.10 -3.65 -8.33
N GLU A 188 6.87 -4.48 -9.02
CA GLU A 188 6.62 -5.93 -9.12
C GLU A 188 5.16 -6.20 -9.58
N GLU A 189 4.37 -6.94 -8.81
CA GLU A 189 2.96 -7.22 -9.13
C GLU A 189 1.97 -6.13 -8.65
N LEU A 190 2.40 -5.18 -7.82
CA LEU A 190 1.57 -4.06 -7.36
C LEU A 190 1.27 -3.13 -8.53
N ASN A 191 -0.02 -2.88 -8.80
CA ASN A 191 -0.43 -2.12 -9.97
C ASN A 191 -1.52 -1.09 -9.66
N PHE A 192 -1.18 0.17 -9.87
CA PHE A 192 -2.06 1.34 -9.84
C PHE A 192 -2.28 1.88 -11.26
N GLY A 193 -2.10 1.08 -12.30
CA GLY A 193 -2.24 1.52 -13.69
C GLY A 193 -1.23 2.63 -14.07
N GLY A 194 0.01 2.54 -13.58
CA GLY A 194 1.09 3.49 -13.87
C GLY A 194 1.11 4.75 -13.00
N GLY A 195 0.19 4.90 -12.05
CA GLY A 195 0.24 5.99 -11.08
C GLY A 195 0.81 5.56 -9.73
N LEU A 196 0.30 6.13 -8.64
CA LEU A 196 0.85 5.95 -7.31
C LEU A 196 -0.22 5.92 -6.22
N CYS A 197 0.15 5.41 -5.05
CA CYS A 197 -0.65 5.38 -3.84
C CYS A 197 -0.08 6.32 -2.78
N GLN A 198 -0.98 7.03 -2.10
CA GLN A 198 -0.72 7.84 -0.91
C GLN A 198 -1.51 7.25 0.26
N LEU A 199 -0.78 6.81 1.28
CA LEU A 199 -1.34 6.17 2.48
C LEU A 199 -0.88 6.90 3.73
N ASP A 200 -1.79 7.53 4.47
CA ASP A 200 -1.46 8.11 5.76
C ASP A 200 -1.44 7.05 6.89
N LEU A 201 -0.49 7.16 7.81
CA LEU A 201 -0.33 6.26 8.95
C LEU A 201 -1.02 6.76 10.23
N GLU A 202 -1.37 8.04 10.29
CA GLU A 202 -2.00 8.69 11.43
C GLU A 202 -3.48 8.97 11.21
N SER A 203 -3.84 9.48 10.03
CA SER A 203 -5.20 9.73 9.60
C SER A 203 -5.76 8.54 8.80
N ASP A 204 -7.05 8.62 8.42
CA ASP A 204 -7.67 7.63 7.53
C ASP A 204 -7.47 7.95 6.04
N THR A 205 -6.72 9.01 5.71
CA THR A 205 -6.51 9.44 4.33
C THR A 205 -5.79 8.36 3.51
N PHE A 206 -6.41 8.03 2.38
CA PHE A 206 -5.90 7.09 1.39
C PHE A 206 -6.37 7.58 0.02
N ASP A 207 -5.44 7.68 -0.92
CA ASP A 207 -5.76 7.99 -2.31
C ASP A 207 -4.80 7.28 -3.24
N TRP A 208 -5.24 7.02 -4.47
CA TRP A 208 -4.38 6.53 -5.52
C TRP A 208 -4.94 6.94 -6.88
N ALA A 209 -4.10 6.97 -7.90
CA ALA A 209 -4.54 7.21 -9.27
C ALA A 209 -3.79 6.35 -10.27
N CYS A 210 -4.41 6.17 -11.44
CA CYS A 210 -3.74 5.66 -12.65
C CYS A 210 -3.21 6.80 -13.51
N SER A 211 -2.17 6.51 -14.29
CA SER A 211 -1.52 7.47 -15.21
C SER A 211 -1.98 7.28 -16.65
#